data_AF-A0AAD1DRG6-F1
#
_entry.id   AF-A0AAD1DRG6-F1
#
_cell.length_a   1.000
_cell.length_b   1.000
_cell.length_c   1.000
_cell.angle_alpha   90.00
_cell.angle_beta   90.00
_cell.angle_gamma   90.00
#
_symmetry.space_group_name_H-M   'P 1'
#
loop_
_entity.id
_entity.type
_entity.pdbx_description
1 polymer ?
#
loop_
_entity_poly.entity_id
_entity_poly.type
_entity_poly.pdbx_seq_one_letter_code
_entity_poly.pdbx_strand_id
1 'polypeptide(L)'
;MEMTKRLLFLDDIRYPIEAYRYTKQDIFLRRDWHIVRNYDQFVNRILEKGLPEMISFDHDLADEHYLKTDTGEFVEKTGYDCAKWLIEYCMDHYLDLPKFYCHSMNTVGKENIERLLKNFKKL
;
A
#
# COMPACT_ATOMS: atom_id res chain seq x y z
N MET A 1 -9.34 -22.48 11.99
CA MET A 1 -9.44 -21.00 11.98
C MET A 1 -8.54 -20.50 10.87
N GLU A 2 -9.12 -19.87 9.87
CA GLU A 2 -8.36 -19.26 8.78
C GLU A 2 -7.47 -18.17 9.39
N MET A 3 -6.15 -18.23 9.17
CA MET A 3 -5.25 -17.20 9.66
C MET A 3 -5.59 -15.90 8.93
N THR A 4 -6.20 -14.95 9.63
CA THR A 4 -6.39 -13.59 9.12
C THR A 4 -5.01 -13.06 8.76
N LYS A 5 -4.68 -13.02 7.47
CA LYS A 5 -3.39 -12.49 6.99
C LYS A 5 -3.29 -11.04 7.43
N ARG A 6 -2.37 -10.76 8.38
CA ARG A 6 -2.25 -9.48 9.07
C ARG A 6 -1.34 -8.49 8.36
N LEU A 7 -0.65 -8.90 7.30
CA LEU A 7 0.29 -8.05 6.59
C LEU A 7 -0.18 -7.87 5.13
N LEU A 8 -0.09 -6.66 4.60
CA LEU A 8 -0.50 -6.32 3.24
C LEU A 8 0.68 -5.77 2.43
N PHE A 9 1.04 -6.43 1.34
CA PHE A 9 2.15 -6.06 0.47
C PHE A 9 1.60 -5.53 -0.84
N LEU A 10 1.73 -4.22 -1.07
CA LEU A 10 1.33 -3.56 -2.32
C LEU A 10 2.54 -3.47 -3.23
N ASP A 11 2.58 -4.27 -4.28
CA ASP A 11 3.60 -4.26 -5.33
C ASP A 11 3.02 -5.03 -6.53
N ASP A 12 3.07 -4.44 -7.72
CA ASP A 12 2.56 -5.01 -8.96
C ASP A 12 3.40 -6.18 -9.47
N ILE A 13 4.71 -6.16 -9.20
CA ILE A 13 5.68 -7.12 -9.77
C ILE A 13 6.23 -8.05 -8.68
N ARG A 14 6.71 -7.50 -7.58
CA ARG A 14 7.62 -8.19 -6.66
C ARG A 14 6.86 -8.97 -5.60
N TYR A 15 7.54 -9.92 -4.99
CA TYR A 15 7.11 -10.64 -3.79
C TYR A 15 7.90 -10.14 -2.56
N PRO A 16 7.38 -10.33 -1.33
CA PRO A 16 8.08 -9.91 -0.11
C PRO A 16 9.54 -10.40 -0.02
N ILE A 17 9.81 -11.65 -0.43
CA ILE A 17 11.17 -12.20 -0.42
C ILE A 17 12.15 -11.42 -1.31
N GLU A 18 11.66 -10.76 -2.35
CA GLU A 18 12.47 -9.91 -3.22
C GLU A 18 12.72 -8.56 -2.56
N ALA A 19 11.72 -7.98 -1.90
CA ALA A 19 11.89 -6.79 -1.04
C ALA A 19 12.96 -7.02 0.04
N TYR A 20 12.98 -8.19 0.65
CA TYR A 20 14.02 -8.56 1.62
C TYR A 20 15.43 -8.45 1.05
N ARG A 21 15.66 -8.82 -0.22
CA ARG A 21 17.00 -8.90 -0.81
C ARG A 21 17.75 -7.57 -0.75
N TYR A 22 17.06 -6.45 -0.90
CA TYR A 22 17.65 -5.11 -0.88
C TYR A 22 17.30 -4.27 0.35
N THR A 23 16.16 -4.51 1.02
CA THR A 23 15.81 -3.79 2.25
C THR A 23 16.46 -4.39 3.50
N LYS A 24 16.77 -5.69 3.47
CA LYS A 24 17.25 -6.49 4.62
C LYS A 24 16.34 -6.42 5.85
N GLN A 25 15.04 -6.14 5.67
CA GLN A 25 14.07 -6.11 6.76
C GLN A 25 13.46 -7.50 6.96
N ASP A 26 13.71 -8.12 8.12
CA ASP A 26 13.26 -9.48 8.44
C ASP A 26 11.73 -9.67 8.37
N ILE A 27 10.94 -8.60 8.47
CA ILE A 27 9.48 -8.64 8.32
C ILE A 27 9.06 -9.25 6.98
N PHE A 28 9.86 -9.07 5.92
CA PHE A 28 9.59 -9.60 4.60
C PHE A 28 9.82 -11.11 4.48
N LEU A 29 10.44 -11.75 5.49
CA LEU A 29 10.58 -13.21 5.56
C LEU A 29 9.34 -13.89 6.16
N ARG A 30 8.40 -13.11 6.74
CA ARG A 30 7.15 -13.66 7.26
C ARG A 30 6.28 -14.23 6.14
N ARG A 31 5.47 -15.24 6.46
CA ARG A 31 4.63 -15.97 5.49
C ARG A 31 3.18 -15.46 5.41
N ASP A 32 2.80 -14.52 6.28
CA ASP A 32 1.42 -14.03 6.41
C ASP A 32 1.12 -12.77 5.59
N TRP A 33 2.00 -12.40 4.65
CA TRP A 33 1.72 -11.37 3.65
C TRP A 33 0.57 -11.80 2.73
N HIS A 34 -0.39 -10.90 2.58
CA HIS A 34 -1.31 -10.86 1.46
C HIS A 34 -0.79 -9.85 0.45
N ILE A 35 -0.69 -10.26 -0.82
CA ILE A 35 -0.16 -9.40 -1.87
C ILE A 35 -1.33 -8.83 -2.64
N VAL A 36 -1.31 -7.51 -2.84
CA VAL A 36 -2.24 -6.79 -3.71
C VAL A 36 -1.42 -6.13 -4.81
N ARG A 37 -1.89 -6.25 -6.04
CA ARG A 37 -1.11 -5.88 -7.23
C ARG A 37 -1.39 -4.47 -7.73
N ASN A 38 -2.44 -3.85 -7.24
CA ASN A 38 -2.93 -2.60 -7.77
C ASN A 38 -3.84 -1.86 -6.77
N TYR A 39 -4.29 -0.66 -7.15
CA TYR A 39 -5.11 0.19 -6.30
C TYR A 39 -6.45 -0.47 -5.93
N ASP A 40 -7.16 -1.05 -6.90
CA ASP A 40 -8.46 -1.67 -6.64
C ASP A 40 -8.35 -2.87 -5.68
N GLN A 41 -7.36 -3.74 -5.86
CA GLN A 41 -7.09 -4.85 -4.95
C GLN A 41 -6.73 -4.36 -3.55
N PHE A 42 -5.97 -3.27 -3.44
CA PHE A 42 -5.64 -2.64 -2.16
C PHE A 42 -6.90 -2.18 -1.42
N VAL A 43 -7.73 -1.40 -2.10
CA VAL A 43 -9.00 -0.88 -1.57
C VAL A 43 -9.94 -2.02 -1.18
N ASN A 44 -10.22 -2.93 -2.11
CA ASN A 44 -11.15 -4.03 -1.89
C ASN A 44 -10.68 -4.92 -0.74
N ARG A 45 -9.38 -5.18 -0.63
CA ARG A 45 -8.83 -5.98 0.46
C ARG A 45 -9.11 -5.36 1.82
N ILE A 46 -8.94 -4.04 1.96
CA ILE A 46 -9.18 -3.33 3.22
C ILE A 46 -10.68 -3.26 3.52
N LEU A 47 -11.53 -3.01 2.51
CA LEU A 47 -12.98 -3.01 2.68
C LEU A 47 -13.52 -4.38 3.12
N GLU A 48 -13.00 -5.47 2.55
CA GLU A 48 -13.47 -6.83 2.85
C GLU A 48 -12.95 -7.40 4.18
N LYS A 49 -11.71 -7.07 4.55
CA LYS A 49 -11.00 -7.72 5.68
C LYS A 49 -10.66 -6.77 6.81
N GLY A 50 -10.91 -5.48 6.66
CA GLY A 50 -10.48 -4.44 7.59
C GLY A 50 -9.00 -4.09 7.46
N LEU A 51 -8.53 -3.20 8.33
CA LEU A 51 -7.13 -2.78 8.35
C LEU A 51 -6.20 -3.94 8.76
N PRO A 52 -5.08 -4.15 8.04
CA PRO A 52 -4.05 -5.09 8.44
C PRO A 52 -3.24 -4.54 9.64
N GLU A 53 -2.43 -5.38 10.27
CA GLU A 53 -1.46 -4.95 11.29
C GLU A 53 -0.37 -4.05 10.66
N MET A 54 0.06 -4.39 9.44
CA MET A 54 1.06 -3.64 8.71
C MET A 54 0.85 -3.66 7.20
N ILE A 55 1.19 -2.55 6.56
CA ILE A 55 1.21 -2.41 5.10
C ILE A 55 2.63 -2.11 4.64
N SER A 56 3.06 -2.71 3.52
CA SER A 56 4.23 -2.23 2.80
C SER A 56 3.91 -1.80 1.39
N PHE A 57 4.39 -0.61 1.00
CA PHE A 57 4.07 0.05 -0.25
C PHE A 57 5.25 0.04 -1.22
N ASP A 58 5.02 -0.42 -2.44
CA ASP A 58 5.72 0.08 -3.63
C ASP A 58 5.02 1.36 -4.13
N HIS A 59 5.77 2.23 -4.80
CA HIS A 59 5.23 3.47 -5.35
C HIS A 59 4.68 3.27 -6.76
N ASP A 60 5.41 2.54 -7.60
CA ASP A 60 5.10 2.39 -9.01
C ASP A 60 4.13 1.21 -9.16
N LEU A 61 2.97 1.42 -9.76
CA LEU A 61 1.99 0.37 -10.05
C LEU A 61 1.77 0.40 -11.56
N ALA A 62 2.72 -0.21 -12.29
CA ALA A 62 3.07 0.11 -13.67
C ALA A 62 1.96 -0.11 -14.72
N ASP A 63 0.88 -0.82 -14.38
CA ASP A 63 -0.03 -1.39 -15.38
C ASP A 63 -1.51 -0.95 -15.26
N GLU A 64 -1.87 0.02 -14.39
CA GLU A 64 -3.26 0.46 -14.29
C GLU A 64 -3.51 1.89 -14.80
N HIS A 65 -4.09 1.94 -16.00
CA HIS A 65 -4.59 3.15 -16.61
C HIS A 65 -6.11 3.28 -16.40
N TYR A 66 -6.53 4.17 -15.52
CA TYR A 66 -7.93 4.47 -15.29
C TYR A 66 -8.42 5.52 -16.28
N LEU A 67 -9.45 5.21 -17.07
CA LEU A 67 -10.10 6.19 -17.93
C LEU A 67 -10.85 7.23 -17.10
N LYS A 68 -10.41 8.48 -17.13
CA LYS A 68 -11.16 9.59 -16.60
C LYS A 68 -12.28 9.93 -17.58
N THR A 69 -13.51 9.55 -17.25
CA THR A 69 -14.69 9.64 -18.12
C THR A 69 -14.96 11.04 -18.66
N ASP A 70 -14.51 12.07 -17.94
CA ASP A 70 -14.79 13.47 -18.27
C ASP A 70 -13.76 14.08 -19.22
N THR A 71 -12.53 13.55 -19.27
CA THR A 71 -11.44 14.09 -20.10
C THR A 71 -10.93 13.10 -21.14
N GLY A 72 -11.27 11.81 -21.01
CA GLY A 72 -10.70 10.73 -21.82
C GLY A 72 -9.23 10.43 -21.48
N GLU A 73 -8.68 11.06 -20.43
CA GLU A 73 -7.29 10.87 -20.02
C GLU A 73 -7.14 9.61 -19.18
N PHE A 74 -6.04 8.89 -19.39
CA PHE A 74 -5.64 7.80 -18.53
C PHE A 74 -4.94 8.36 -17.29
N VAL A 75 -5.50 8.10 -16.13
CA VAL A 75 -4.91 8.42 -14.83
C VAL A 75 -4.28 7.15 -14.28
N GLU A 76 -2.99 7.19 -14.07
CA GLU A 76 -2.26 6.12 -13.37
C GLU A 76 -2.48 6.27 -11.86
N LYS A 77 -2.85 5.18 -11.18
CA LYS A 77 -2.91 5.14 -9.72
C LYS A 77 -1.63 4.53 -9.19
N THR A 78 -1.01 5.22 -8.25
CA THR A 78 0.28 4.85 -7.66
C THR A 78 0.10 4.35 -6.22
N GLY A 79 1.17 3.83 -5.62
CA GLY A 79 1.20 3.55 -4.18
C GLY A 79 0.96 4.79 -3.31
N TYR A 80 1.24 5.98 -3.83
CA TYR A 80 0.90 7.23 -3.16
C TYR A 80 -0.61 7.48 -3.11
N ASP A 81 -1.33 7.12 -4.17
CA ASP A 81 -2.79 7.20 -4.18
C ASP A 81 -3.40 6.19 -3.21
N CYS A 82 -2.84 4.99 -3.10
CA CYS A 82 -3.24 4.01 -2.08
C CYS A 82 -3.05 4.55 -0.66
N ALA A 83 -1.93 5.24 -0.40
CA ALA A 83 -1.64 5.83 0.91
C ALA A 83 -2.60 7.00 1.26
N LYS A 84 -2.98 7.82 0.27
CA LYS A 84 -4.00 8.86 0.45
C LYS A 84 -5.36 8.27 0.80
N TRP A 85 -5.81 7.31 0.00
CA TRP A 85 -7.09 6.63 0.24
C TRP A 85 -7.13 5.97 1.62
N LEU A 86 -6.02 5.35 2.05
CA LEU A 86 -5.91 4.76 3.39
C LEU A 86 -6.11 5.80 4.50
N ILE A 87 -5.55 7.01 4.35
CA ILE A 87 -5.76 8.10 5.32
C ILE A 87 -7.22 8.50 5.38
N GLU A 88 -7.85 8.73 4.21
CA GLU A 88 -9.27 9.10 4.12
C GLU A 88 -10.15 8.04 4.79
N TYR A 89 -9.90 6.76 4.49
CA TYR A 89 -10.58 5.64 5.13
C TYR A 89 -10.39 5.63 6.65
N CYS A 90 -9.16 5.83 7.15
CA CYS A 90 -8.91 5.91 8.59
C CYS A 90 -9.64 7.10 9.24
N MET A 91 -9.70 8.25 8.57
CA MET A 91 -10.41 9.44 9.06
C MET A 91 -11.92 9.22 9.14
N ASP A 92 -12.53 8.72 8.06
CA ASP A 92 -13.98 8.51 7.97
C ASP A 92 -14.49 7.47 8.97
N HIS A 93 -13.64 6.51 9.33
CA HIS A 93 -13.96 5.44 10.25
C HIS A 93 -13.41 5.63 11.67
N TYR A 94 -12.74 6.77 11.96
CA TYR A 94 -12.10 7.04 13.25
C TYR A 94 -11.11 5.94 13.69
N LEU A 95 -10.29 5.47 12.76
CA LEU A 95 -9.30 4.40 12.96
C LEU A 95 -7.87 4.95 12.94
N ASP A 96 -6.98 4.31 13.71
CA ASP A 96 -5.56 4.58 13.64
C ASP A 96 -4.94 3.99 12.36
N LEU A 97 -3.89 4.64 11.84
CA LEU A 97 -3.10 4.06 10.75
C LEU A 97 -2.42 2.75 11.20
N PRO A 98 -2.41 1.72 10.33
CA PRO A 98 -1.60 0.53 10.57
C PRO A 98 -0.11 0.87 10.56
N LYS A 99 0.73 -0.05 11.05
CA LYS A 99 2.17 0.08 10.85
C LYS A 99 2.46 0.12 9.35
N PHE A 100 3.45 0.88 8.92
CA PHE A 100 3.77 0.97 7.50
C PHE A 100 5.28 0.97 7.24
N TYR A 101 5.62 0.53 6.04
CA TYR A 101 6.97 0.64 5.47
C TYR A 101 6.87 0.89 3.97
N CYS A 102 7.75 1.68 3.38
CA CYS A 102 7.82 1.80 1.92
C CYS A 102 9.06 1.05 1.40
N HIS A 103 8.83 -0.04 0.69
CA HIS A 103 9.90 -0.85 0.09
C HIS A 103 10.24 -0.42 -1.33
N SER A 104 9.59 0.63 -1.85
CA SER A 104 9.87 1.10 -3.20
C SER A 104 11.32 1.50 -3.39
N MET A 105 11.85 1.19 -4.57
CA MET A 105 13.14 1.67 -5.05
C MET A 105 13.04 3.10 -5.60
N ASN A 106 11.84 3.61 -5.89
CA ASN A 106 11.62 4.99 -6.26
C ASN A 106 11.81 5.89 -5.04
N THR A 107 12.96 6.55 -4.93
CA THR A 107 13.36 7.33 -3.74
C THR A 107 12.40 8.48 -3.46
N VAL A 108 12.01 9.23 -4.50
CA VAL A 108 11.09 10.37 -4.38
C VAL A 108 9.69 9.89 -4.03
N GLY A 109 9.20 8.85 -4.71
CA GLY A 109 7.90 8.24 -4.44
C GLY A 109 7.81 7.71 -3.02
N LYS A 110 8.85 7.02 -2.56
CA LYS A 110 9.01 6.54 -1.19
C LYS A 110 8.95 7.65 -0.16
N GLU A 111 9.75 8.71 -0.34
CA GLU A 111 9.76 9.85 0.58
C GLU A 111 8.40 10.53 0.65
N ASN A 112 7.69 10.64 -0.47
CA ASN A 112 6.35 11.21 -0.51
C ASN A 112 5.33 10.37 0.27
N ILE A 113 5.31 9.05 0.07
CA ILE A 113 4.43 8.13 0.81
C ILE A 113 4.74 8.20 2.31
N GLU A 114 6.01 8.09 2.69
CA GLU A 114 6.39 8.11 4.09
C GLU A 114 6.06 9.45 4.76
N ARG A 115 6.32 10.58 4.08
CA ARG A 115 6.00 11.92 4.59
C ARG A 115 4.49 12.08 4.79
N LEU A 116 3.69 11.64 3.84
CA LEU A 116 2.23 11.69 3.91
C LEU A 116 1.71 10.94 5.14
N LEU A 117 2.07 9.66 5.29
CA LEU A 117 1.61 8.82 6.40
C LEU A 117 2.15 9.28 7.76
N LYS A 118 3.42 9.71 7.83
CA LYS A 118 4.02 10.25 9.06
C LYS A 118 3.36 11.56 9.51
N ASN A 119 2.98 12.43 8.57
CA ASN A 119 2.30 13.68 8.89
C ASN A 119 0.90 13.42 9.46
N PHE A 120 0.15 12.46 8.89
CA PHE A 120 -1.14 12.07 9.44
C PHE A 120 -1.02 11.51 10.86
N LYS A 121 -0.03 10.64 11.12
CA LYS A 121 0.19 10.06 12.45
C LYS A 121 0.55 11.09 13.55
N LYS A 122 0.91 12.33 13.16
CA LYS A 122 1.22 13.41 14.11
C LYS A 122 0.01 14.28 14.44
N LEU A 123 -1.09 14.14 13.70
CA LEU A 123 -2.37 14.79 14.01
C LEU A 123 -3.06 14.04 15.16
#